data_AF-A0A5D2L3G3-F1
#
_entry.id   AF-A0A5D2L3G3-F1
#
_cell.length_a   1.000
_cell.length_b   1.000
_cell.length_c   1.000
_cell.angle_alpha   90.00
_cell.angle_beta   90.00
_cell.angle_gamma   90.00
#
_symmetry.space_group_name_H-M   'P 1'
#
loop_
_entity.id
_entity.type
_entity.pdbx_description
1 polymer ?
#
loop_
_entity_poly.entity_id
_entity_poly.type
_entity_poly.pdbx_seq_one_letter_code
_entity_poly.pdbx_strand_id
1 'polypeptide(L)'
;MIDNDDDDDFFEEEYTEDETELYVGDGAGGGGISLAGTWWDKEALLLAEDVCQSFGGDLGIYAFKTLSNSSIQVRIERLTNKSGSPSMEDIEAFSVSYRAKLDEAELARSVAENITLEVSSPGVERVVRIPQDLDRFKDRSLYVKYVTEVADSGKLSEADGVFRLVSFDMETKCCIWGLADVRINREKAGKGRPLSKKQREWRLETIFDSLRLVRLYSEI
;
A
#
# COMPACT_ATOMS: atom_id res chain seq x y z
N MET A 1 44.30 38.72 -3.42
CA MET A 1 43.52 38.50 -2.19
C MET A 1 42.15 38.05 -2.70
N ILE A 2 41.82 36.75 -2.74
CA ILE A 2 41.51 35.84 -1.59
C ILE A 2 40.49 36.52 -0.68
N ASP A 3 39.31 36.02 -0.35
CA ASP A 3 38.47 34.86 -0.69
C ASP A 3 37.08 35.20 -0.07
N ASN A 4 35.97 34.74 -0.64
CA ASN A 4 35.12 33.71 -0.03
C ASN A 4 33.82 33.52 -0.82
N ASP A 5 33.67 32.28 -1.25
CA ASP A 5 32.48 31.60 -1.74
C ASP A 5 31.42 31.39 -0.64
N ASP A 6 30.32 30.79 -1.10
CA ASP A 6 29.26 30.10 -0.38
C ASP A 6 28.15 30.98 0.19
N ASP A 7 26.98 30.91 -0.45
CA ASP A 7 25.83 30.33 0.26
C ASP A 7 24.73 29.91 -0.74
N ASP A 8 24.53 28.59 -0.75
CA ASP A 8 23.28 27.88 -0.91
C ASP A 8 22.52 28.03 -2.23
N ASP A 9 23.07 27.36 -3.25
CA ASP A 9 22.26 26.69 -4.27
C ASP A 9 21.49 25.55 -3.56
N PHE A 10 20.42 25.92 -2.85
CA PHE A 10 19.45 25.01 -2.27
C PHE A 10 18.80 24.27 -3.44
N PHE A 11 19.42 23.16 -3.83
CA PHE A 11 18.82 22.13 -4.66
C PHE A 11 17.55 21.69 -3.94
N GLU A 12 16.44 22.31 -4.32
CA GLU A 12 15.11 21.75 -4.20
C GLU A 12 15.18 20.45 -5.00
N GLU A 13 15.56 19.36 -4.33
CA GLU A 13 15.37 18.00 -4.83
C GLU A 13 13.87 17.89 -5.10
N GLU A 14 13.51 18.23 -6.34
CA GLU A 14 12.23 17.93 -6.95
C GLU A 14 12.10 16.43 -6.78
N TYR A 15 11.36 16.02 -5.74
CA TYR A 15 10.82 14.68 -5.61
C TYR A 15 9.95 14.50 -6.85
N THR A 16 10.57 14.09 -7.95
CA THR A 16 9.88 13.38 -8.99
C THR A 16 9.47 12.08 -8.32
N GLU A 17 8.32 12.12 -7.63
CA GLU A 17 7.46 10.96 -7.53
C GLU A 17 7.33 10.50 -8.97
N ASP A 18 8.15 9.52 -9.37
CA ASP A 18 7.86 8.73 -10.53
C ASP A 18 6.42 8.28 -10.28
N GLU A 19 5.45 8.92 -10.96
CA GLU A 19 4.01 8.63 -10.97
C GLU A 19 3.82 7.25 -11.61
N THR A 20 4.44 6.26 -10.99
CA THR A 20 4.23 4.86 -11.24
C THR A 20 2.80 4.61 -10.83
N GLU A 21 1.95 4.35 -11.82
CA GLU A 21 0.54 4.04 -11.57
C GLU A 21 0.46 2.95 -10.51
N LEU A 22 -0.18 3.24 -9.39
CA LEU A 22 -0.30 2.32 -8.28
C LEU A 22 -1.19 1.14 -8.69
N TYR A 23 -0.63 -0.07 -8.68
CA TYR A 23 -1.34 -1.32 -9.00
C TYR A 23 -1.01 -2.41 -7.97
N VAL A 24 -1.90 -3.39 -7.84
CA VAL A 24 -1.75 -4.47 -6.86
C VAL A 24 -0.48 -5.28 -7.14
N GLY A 25 0.40 -5.41 -6.15
CA GLY A 25 1.61 -6.23 -6.28
C GLY A 25 2.84 -5.50 -6.83
N ASP A 26 2.85 -4.17 -6.88
CA ASP A 26 3.98 -3.36 -7.37
C ASP A 26 5.25 -3.43 -6.47
N GLY A 27 5.15 -4.01 -5.27
CA GLY A 27 6.23 -4.03 -4.27
C GLY A 27 6.40 -2.70 -3.51
N ALA A 28 5.46 -1.78 -3.64
CA ALA A 28 5.42 -0.48 -2.98
C ALA A 28 4.02 -0.23 -2.36
N GLY A 29 3.29 0.79 -2.80
CA GLY A 29 1.96 1.14 -2.29
C GLY A 29 0.89 0.09 -2.64
N GLY A 30 1.10 -0.68 -3.70
CA GLY A 30 0.32 -1.85 -4.10
C GLY A 30 0.54 -3.11 -3.27
N GLY A 31 1.54 -3.11 -2.39
CA GLY A 31 1.95 -4.28 -1.62
C GLY A 31 2.63 -5.35 -2.48
N GLY A 32 2.86 -6.51 -1.88
CA GLY A 32 3.39 -7.69 -2.58
C GLY A 32 4.92 -7.69 -2.76
N ILE A 33 5.41 -8.63 -3.56
CA ILE A 33 6.84 -8.93 -3.70
C ILE A 33 7.29 -8.59 -5.12
N SER A 34 8.28 -7.70 -5.24
CA SER A 34 8.85 -7.25 -6.51
C SER A 34 10.36 -7.49 -6.52
N LEU A 35 10.77 -8.60 -7.11
CA LEU A 35 12.19 -8.99 -7.16
C LEU A 35 12.86 -8.45 -8.42
N ALA A 36 14.12 -8.03 -8.33
CA ALA A 36 14.91 -7.51 -9.44
C ALA A 36 15.43 -8.62 -10.36
N GLY A 37 15.28 -9.88 -9.98
CA GLY A 37 15.78 -11.04 -10.71
C GLY A 37 17.26 -11.29 -10.44
N THR A 38 17.80 -10.76 -9.35
CA THR A 38 19.17 -11.04 -8.93
C THR A 38 19.27 -12.43 -8.31
N TRP A 39 20.51 -12.93 -8.19
CA TRP A 39 20.76 -14.25 -7.61
C TRP A 39 20.48 -14.32 -6.10
N TRP A 40 20.41 -13.19 -5.41
CA TRP A 40 20.26 -13.10 -3.95
C TRP A 40 18.85 -12.71 -3.50
N ASP A 41 18.00 -12.21 -4.38
CA ASP A 41 16.69 -11.63 -4.04
C ASP A 41 15.81 -12.57 -3.19
N LYS A 42 15.80 -13.87 -3.54
CA LYS A 42 14.99 -14.88 -2.84
C LYS A 42 15.52 -15.17 -1.44
N GLU A 43 16.84 -15.20 -1.29
CA GLU A 43 17.47 -15.42 0.01
C GLU A 43 17.18 -14.22 0.93
N ALA A 44 17.32 -13.00 0.41
CA ALA A 44 16.98 -11.80 1.16
C ALA A 44 15.51 -11.77 1.60
N LEU A 45 14.58 -12.20 0.75
CA LEU A 45 13.16 -12.31 1.11
C LEU A 45 12.94 -13.34 2.23
N LEU A 46 13.52 -14.54 2.12
CA LEU A 46 13.40 -15.58 3.15
C LEU A 46 13.90 -15.07 4.52
N LEU A 47 15.02 -14.35 4.53
CA LEU A 47 15.55 -13.74 5.75
C LEU A 47 14.58 -12.71 6.34
N ALA A 48 13.90 -11.91 5.51
CA ALA A 48 12.89 -10.96 5.98
C ALA A 48 11.66 -11.67 6.58
N GLU A 49 11.23 -12.78 5.95
CA GLU A 49 10.13 -13.61 6.45
C GLU A 49 10.48 -14.27 7.80
N ASP A 50 11.71 -14.77 7.95
CA ASP A 50 12.22 -15.32 9.22
C ASP A 50 12.27 -14.25 10.32
N VAL A 51 12.64 -13.02 9.98
CA VAL A 51 12.61 -11.90 10.92
C VAL A 51 11.17 -11.64 11.37
N CYS A 52 10.19 -11.58 10.46
CA CYS A 52 8.77 -11.46 10.84
C CYS A 52 8.33 -12.56 11.81
N GLN A 53 8.75 -13.81 11.60
CA GLN A 53 8.43 -14.92 12.49
C GLN A 53 9.02 -14.72 13.90
N SER A 54 10.18 -14.08 14.03
CA SER A 54 10.80 -13.79 15.34
C SER A 54 9.97 -12.81 16.20
N PHE A 55 9.09 -12.02 15.58
CA PHE A 55 8.12 -11.16 16.27
C PHE A 55 6.80 -11.88 16.62
N GLY A 56 6.80 -13.21 16.67
CA GLY A 56 5.62 -13.99 17.04
C GLY A 56 4.46 -13.90 16.05
N GLY A 57 4.72 -13.45 14.82
CA GLY A 57 3.70 -13.19 13.81
C GLY A 57 2.93 -11.88 14.00
N ASP A 58 3.36 -11.00 14.91
CA ASP A 58 2.75 -9.68 15.09
C ASP A 58 3.04 -8.73 13.91
N LEU A 59 4.21 -8.90 13.29
CA LEU A 59 4.65 -8.16 12.11
C LEU A 59 4.60 -9.06 10.88
N GLY A 60 4.19 -8.47 9.75
CA GLY A 60 4.19 -9.12 8.44
C GLY A 60 4.78 -8.20 7.38
N ILE A 61 5.24 -8.79 6.28
CA ILE A 61 5.67 -8.06 5.10
C ILE A 61 4.43 -7.63 4.32
N TYR A 62 4.23 -6.32 4.21
CA TYR A 62 3.22 -5.75 3.32
C TYR A 62 3.74 -5.67 1.88
N ALA A 63 4.95 -5.12 1.74
CA ALA A 63 5.64 -5.03 0.46
C ALA A 63 7.14 -5.34 0.62
N PHE A 64 7.72 -5.97 -0.39
CA PHE A 64 9.15 -6.23 -0.44
C PHE A 64 9.63 -5.99 -1.87
N LYS A 65 10.68 -5.19 -2.00
CA LYS A 65 11.27 -4.86 -3.29
C LYS A 65 12.78 -4.92 -3.20
N THR A 66 13.38 -5.62 -4.15
CA THR A 66 14.83 -5.59 -4.37
C THR A 66 15.13 -4.80 -5.63
N LEU A 67 16.24 -4.09 -5.64
CA LEU A 67 16.70 -3.30 -6.76
C LEU A 67 18.07 -3.79 -7.25
N SER A 68 18.37 -3.54 -8.52
CA SER A 68 19.63 -3.96 -9.16
C SER A 68 20.88 -3.28 -8.58
N ASN A 69 20.70 -2.19 -7.82
CA ASN A 69 21.76 -1.46 -7.13
C ASN A 69 22.02 -1.99 -5.70
N SER A 70 21.73 -3.27 -5.43
CA SER A 70 21.87 -3.89 -4.10
C SER A 70 21.06 -3.19 -3.00
N SER A 71 19.89 -2.65 -3.33
CA SER A 71 18.99 -2.04 -2.34
C SER A 71 17.78 -2.92 -2.08
N ILE A 72 17.34 -2.95 -0.83
CA ILE A 72 16.12 -3.60 -0.38
C ILE A 72 15.21 -2.54 0.23
N GLN A 73 13.97 -2.51 -0.24
CA GLN A 73 12.89 -1.74 0.35
C GLN A 73 11.86 -2.70 0.91
N VAL A 74 11.60 -2.61 2.21
CA VAL A 74 10.58 -3.44 2.87
C VAL A 74 9.59 -2.56 3.61
N ARG A 75 8.31 -2.80 3.34
CA ARG A 75 7.20 -2.19 4.05
C ARG A 75 6.61 -3.23 4.98
N ILE A 76 6.67 -2.98 6.28
CA ILE A 76 6.15 -3.90 7.30
C ILE A 76 4.81 -3.41 7.83
N GLU A 77 3.90 -4.34 8.09
CA GLU A 77 2.63 -4.05 8.72
C GLU A 77 2.49 -4.79 10.05
N ARG A 78 1.73 -4.20 10.98
CA ARG A 78 1.37 -4.88 12.22
C ARG A 78 0.05 -5.60 12.06
N LEU A 79 0.03 -6.92 12.14
CA LEU A 79 -1.15 -7.76 11.86
C LEU A 79 -2.16 -7.76 13.02
N THR A 80 -1.72 -7.45 14.24
CA THR A 80 -2.56 -7.46 15.45
C THR A 80 -3.46 -6.23 15.62
N ASN A 81 -3.24 -5.16 14.85
CA ASN A 81 -4.05 -3.95 14.94
C ASN A 81 -4.87 -3.68 13.66
N LYS A 82 -6.00 -2.97 13.84
CA LYS A 82 -6.93 -2.66 12.74
C LYS A 82 -6.34 -1.73 11.68
N SER A 83 -5.44 -0.82 12.05
CA SER A 83 -4.84 0.12 11.10
C SER A 83 -3.78 -0.54 10.22
N GLY A 84 -3.15 -1.62 10.69
CA GLY A 84 -1.98 -2.21 10.07
C GLY A 84 -0.75 -1.34 10.07
N SER A 85 -0.70 -0.35 10.96
CA SER A 85 0.47 0.50 11.11
C SER A 85 1.38 -0.09 12.19
N PRO A 86 2.66 -0.37 11.88
CA PRO A 86 3.68 -0.64 12.90
C PRO A 86 3.97 0.65 13.70
N SER A 87 4.50 0.51 14.91
CA SER A 87 5.09 1.65 15.64
C SER A 87 6.51 1.95 15.16
N MET A 88 7.07 3.07 15.60
CA MET A 88 8.47 3.39 15.28
C MET A 88 9.42 2.33 15.88
N GLU A 89 9.11 1.86 17.10
CA GLU A 89 9.87 0.79 17.77
C GLU A 89 9.79 -0.53 17.01
N ASP A 90 8.62 -0.87 16.42
CA ASP A 90 8.49 -2.06 15.57
C ASP A 90 9.39 -1.94 14.32
N ILE A 91 9.43 -0.76 13.68
CA ILE A 91 10.27 -0.50 12.50
C ILE A 91 11.75 -0.59 12.86
N GLU A 92 12.18 0.04 13.95
CA GLU A 92 13.57 0.00 14.42
C GLU A 92 14.00 -1.44 14.77
N ALA A 93 13.17 -2.15 15.54
CA ALA A 93 13.46 -3.53 15.94
C ALA A 93 13.56 -4.47 14.73
N PHE A 94 12.65 -4.33 13.76
CA PHE A 94 12.70 -5.10 12.51
C PHE A 94 13.97 -4.75 11.72
N SER A 95 14.28 -3.46 11.57
CA SER A 95 15.46 -2.99 10.82
C SER A 95 16.75 -3.56 11.37
N VAL A 96 16.94 -3.52 12.69
CA VAL A 96 18.13 -4.07 13.36
C VAL A 96 18.22 -5.58 13.17
N SER A 97 17.11 -6.29 13.36
CA SER A 97 17.08 -7.76 13.26
C SER A 97 17.35 -8.23 11.84
N TYR A 98 16.75 -7.58 10.85
CA TYR A 98 16.93 -7.92 9.45
C TYR A 98 18.31 -7.54 8.94
N ARG A 99 18.86 -6.41 9.38
CA ARG A 99 20.24 -6.03 9.07
C ARG A 99 21.23 -7.08 9.57
N ALA A 100 21.09 -7.54 10.82
CA ALA A 100 21.96 -8.57 11.37
C ALA A 100 21.90 -9.89 10.55
N LYS A 101 20.71 -10.29 10.10
CA LYS A 101 20.52 -11.48 9.25
C LYS A 101 21.18 -11.33 7.88
N LEU A 102 21.06 -10.15 7.27
CA LEU A 102 21.71 -9.88 6.00
C LEU A 102 23.23 -9.85 6.14
N ASP A 103 23.78 -9.33 7.24
CA ASP A 103 25.23 -9.31 7.49
C ASP A 103 25.79 -10.73 7.66
N GLU A 104 25.08 -11.61 8.36
CA GLU A 104 25.41 -13.05 8.46
C GLU A 104 25.41 -13.72 7.07
N ALA A 105 24.40 -13.45 6.25
CA ALA A 105 24.27 -14.00 4.91
C ALA A 105 25.32 -13.43 3.93
N GLU A 106 25.73 -12.18 4.11
CA GLU A 106 26.79 -11.54 3.34
C GLU A 106 28.13 -12.22 3.62
N LEU A 107 28.45 -12.47 4.89
CA LEU A 107 29.64 -13.26 5.27
C LEU A 107 29.62 -14.69 4.72
N ALA A 108 28.44 -15.29 4.64
CA ALA A 108 28.22 -16.60 4.03
C ALA A 108 28.21 -16.56 2.48
N ARG A 109 28.28 -15.37 1.87
CA ARG A 109 28.15 -15.13 0.43
C ARG A 109 26.84 -15.66 -0.16
N SER A 110 25.80 -15.67 0.66
CA SER A 110 24.44 -16.07 0.29
C SER A 110 23.60 -14.88 -0.20
N VAL A 111 24.05 -13.64 0.07
CA VAL A 111 23.51 -12.40 -0.49
C VAL A 111 24.62 -11.50 -1.05
N ALA A 112 24.24 -10.44 -1.76
CA ALA A 112 25.19 -9.44 -2.27
C ALA A 112 25.87 -8.66 -1.14
N GLU A 113 27.07 -8.15 -1.44
CA GLU A 113 27.81 -7.27 -0.54
C GLU A 113 27.26 -5.84 -0.57
N ASN A 114 27.40 -5.12 0.54
CA ASN A 114 27.01 -3.71 0.68
C ASN A 114 25.53 -3.43 0.39
N ILE A 115 24.62 -4.25 0.92
CA ILE A 115 23.17 -4.06 0.73
C ILE A 115 22.67 -2.85 1.50
N THR A 116 22.05 -1.90 0.80
CA THR A 116 21.29 -0.80 1.40
C THR A 116 19.91 -1.29 1.82
N LEU A 117 19.49 -0.99 3.06
CA LEU A 117 18.20 -1.42 3.59
C LEU A 117 17.34 -0.20 3.97
N GLU A 118 16.13 -0.15 3.42
CA GLU A 118 15.07 0.78 3.80
C GLU A 118 13.89 0.01 4.38
N VAL A 119 13.46 0.38 5.59
CA VAL A 119 12.29 -0.21 6.27
C VAL A 119 11.28 0.89 6.56
N SER A 120 10.05 0.70 6.11
CA SER A 120 8.98 1.68 6.29
C SER A 120 7.62 1.02 6.55
N SER A 121 6.59 1.84 6.79
CA SER A 121 5.21 1.37 6.89
C SER A 121 4.47 1.53 5.55
N PRO A 122 3.35 0.82 5.30
CA PRO A 122 2.59 0.92 4.06
C PRO A 122 1.92 2.28 3.78
N GLY A 123 1.89 3.18 4.78
CA GLY A 123 1.26 4.49 4.63
C GLY A 123 -0.26 4.44 4.39
N VAL A 124 -0.78 5.52 3.80
CA VAL A 124 -2.19 5.71 3.44
C VAL A 124 -2.49 5.30 1.99
N GLU A 125 -1.44 5.20 1.18
CA GLU A 125 -1.45 4.73 -0.20
C GLU A 125 -1.72 3.23 -0.32
N ARG A 126 -1.66 2.50 0.80
CA ARG A 126 -1.83 1.03 0.83
C ARG A 126 -3.08 0.58 0.08
N VAL A 127 -2.87 -0.42 -0.77
CA VAL A 127 -3.92 -1.24 -1.36
C VAL A 127 -4.48 -2.22 -0.33
N VAL A 128 -5.80 -2.35 -0.34
CA VAL A 128 -6.59 -3.32 0.43
C VAL A 128 -6.64 -4.63 -0.35
N ARG A 129 -6.12 -5.73 0.22
CA ARG A 129 -6.20 -7.06 -0.38
C ARG A 129 -7.63 -7.57 -0.34
N ILE A 130 -8.17 -7.95 -1.50
CA ILE A 130 -9.56 -8.42 -1.63
C ILE A 130 -9.57 -9.96 -1.67
N PRO A 131 -10.32 -10.64 -0.78
CA PRO A 131 -11.18 -10.09 0.29
C PRO A 131 -10.49 -9.96 1.67
N GLN A 132 -9.21 -10.33 1.79
CA GLN A 132 -8.52 -10.59 3.06
C GLN A 132 -8.54 -9.38 4.02
N ASP A 133 -8.41 -8.17 3.50
CA ASP A 133 -8.35 -6.94 4.28
C ASP A 133 -9.71 -6.21 4.37
N LEU A 134 -10.77 -6.72 3.73
CA LEU A 134 -12.09 -6.05 3.71
C LEU A 134 -12.66 -5.86 5.11
N ASP A 135 -12.65 -6.90 5.95
CA ASP A 135 -13.17 -6.78 7.32
C ASP A 135 -12.35 -5.81 8.16
N ARG A 136 -11.03 -5.81 7.94
CA ARG A 136 -10.08 -4.95 8.65
C ARG A 136 -10.34 -3.47 8.41
N PHE A 137 -10.65 -3.10 7.17
CA PHE A 137 -10.83 -1.70 6.75
C PHE A 137 -12.28 -1.30 6.49
N LYS A 138 -13.28 -2.11 6.88
CA LYS A 138 -14.71 -1.84 6.61
C LYS A 138 -15.23 -0.50 7.12
N ASP A 139 -14.64 0.03 8.19
CA ASP A 139 -15.03 1.29 8.81
C ASP A 139 -14.34 2.52 8.18
N ARG A 140 -13.46 2.30 7.18
CA ARG A 140 -12.72 3.37 6.49
C ARG A 140 -13.41 3.78 5.19
N SER A 141 -13.15 5.01 4.77
CA SER A 141 -13.41 5.45 3.41
C SER A 141 -12.35 4.85 2.49
N LEU A 142 -12.79 4.30 1.36
CA LEU A 142 -11.95 3.58 0.40
C LEU A 142 -12.11 4.22 -0.97
N TYR A 143 -10.98 4.48 -1.64
CA TYR A 143 -11.00 4.75 -3.07
C TYR A 143 -11.08 3.43 -3.80
N VAL A 144 -12.07 3.29 -4.69
CA VAL A 144 -12.33 2.05 -5.42
C VAL A 144 -12.38 2.35 -6.91
N LYS A 145 -11.52 1.66 -7.67
CA LYS A 145 -11.57 1.57 -9.13
C LYS A 145 -12.13 0.22 -9.51
N TYR A 146 -13.13 0.18 -10.39
CA TYR A 146 -13.82 -1.03 -10.77
C TYR A 146 -14.26 -0.99 -12.23
N VAL A 147 -14.52 -2.18 -12.78
CA VAL A 147 -15.10 -2.33 -14.11
C VAL A 147 -16.60 -2.60 -13.99
N THR A 148 -17.38 -1.92 -14.83
CA THR A 148 -18.82 -2.15 -14.95
C THR A 148 -19.19 -2.29 -16.43
N GLU A 149 -20.26 -3.03 -16.71
CA GLU A 149 -20.79 -3.15 -18.06
C GLU A 149 -21.68 -1.93 -18.38
N VAL A 150 -21.46 -1.31 -19.54
CA VAL A 150 -22.31 -0.22 -20.02
C VAL A 150 -23.60 -0.81 -20.58
N ALA A 151 -24.71 -0.50 -19.91
CA ALA A 151 -26.05 -1.07 -20.15
C ALA A 151 -26.49 -1.11 -21.62
N ASP A 152 -26.03 -0.17 -22.45
CA ASP A 152 -26.48 -0.03 -23.85
C ASP A 152 -25.53 -0.64 -24.90
N SER A 153 -24.33 -1.10 -24.52
CA SER A 153 -23.32 -1.55 -25.50
C SER A 153 -22.60 -2.84 -25.15
N GLY A 154 -22.80 -3.39 -23.94
CA GLY A 154 -22.04 -4.55 -23.45
C GLY A 154 -20.53 -4.29 -23.32
N LYS A 155 -20.08 -3.04 -23.50
CA LYS A 155 -18.69 -2.66 -23.32
C LYS A 155 -18.39 -2.51 -21.85
N LEU A 156 -17.23 -3.02 -21.44
CA LEU A 156 -16.67 -2.79 -20.13
C LEU A 156 -16.12 -1.36 -20.06
N SER A 157 -16.54 -0.60 -19.05
CA SER A 157 -15.99 0.72 -18.73
C SER A 157 -15.40 0.72 -17.33
N GLU A 158 -14.26 1.38 -17.16
CA GLU A 158 -13.73 1.68 -15.84
C GLU A 158 -14.49 2.84 -15.20
N ALA A 159 -14.80 2.68 -13.92
CA ALA A 159 -15.38 3.70 -13.08
C ALA A 159 -14.66 3.72 -11.73
N ASP A 160 -14.69 4.87 -11.06
CA ASP A 160 -14.08 5.03 -9.76
C ASP A 160 -14.89 5.93 -8.82
N GLY A 161 -14.57 5.85 -7.53
CA GLY A 161 -15.15 6.72 -6.52
C GLY A 161 -14.67 6.41 -5.11
N VAL A 162 -15.05 7.28 -4.18
CA VAL A 162 -14.78 7.09 -2.76
C VAL A 162 -16.01 6.52 -2.07
N PHE A 163 -15.89 5.31 -1.55
CA PHE A 163 -17.00 4.57 -0.96
C PHE A 163 -16.67 4.12 0.46
N ARG A 164 -17.72 3.78 1.21
CA ARG A 164 -17.62 2.98 2.42
C ARG A 164 -18.11 1.58 2.12
N LEU A 165 -17.47 0.58 2.69
CA LEU A 165 -17.96 -0.79 2.60
C LEU A 165 -19.23 -0.92 3.46
N VAL A 166 -20.31 -1.44 2.88
CA VAL A 166 -21.58 -1.70 3.59
C VAL A 166 -21.62 -3.15 4.05
N SER A 167 -21.31 -4.07 3.14
CA SER A 167 -21.21 -5.50 3.41
C SER A 167 -20.39 -6.15 2.30
N PHE A 168 -19.88 -7.35 2.57
CA PHE A 168 -19.29 -8.22 1.55
C PHE A 168 -19.67 -9.66 1.87
N ASP A 169 -19.66 -10.49 0.85
CA ASP A 169 -20.07 -11.89 0.95
C ASP A 169 -19.04 -12.78 0.26
N MET A 170 -18.56 -13.79 0.98
CA MET A 170 -17.49 -14.68 0.54
C MET A 170 -17.99 -15.79 -0.40
N GLU A 171 -19.29 -16.11 -0.38
CA GLU A 171 -19.89 -17.17 -1.19
C GLU A 171 -20.17 -16.65 -2.60
N THR A 172 -20.85 -15.51 -2.68
CA THR A 172 -21.17 -14.80 -3.93
C THR A 172 -20.00 -13.97 -4.47
N LYS A 173 -18.96 -13.75 -3.65
CA LYS A 173 -17.79 -12.92 -3.96
C LYS A 173 -18.19 -11.50 -4.37
N CYS A 174 -19.13 -10.90 -3.62
CA CYS A 174 -19.65 -9.57 -3.90
C CYS A 174 -19.35 -8.59 -2.75
N CYS A 175 -19.17 -7.32 -3.09
CA CYS A 175 -19.15 -6.19 -2.17
C CYS A 175 -20.35 -5.29 -2.44
N ILE A 176 -20.96 -4.80 -1.37
CA ILE A 176 -21.93 -3.72 -1.39
C ILE A 176 -21.27 -2.46 -0.84
N TRP A 177 -21.29 -1.41 -1.64
CA TRP A 177 -20.69 -0.12 -1.35
C TRP A 177 -21.76 0.94 -1.14
N GLY A 178 -21.46 1.92 -0.29
CA GLY A 178 -22.24 3.16 -0.18
C GLY A 178 -21.33 4.36 -0.38
N LEU A 179 -21.90 5.54 -0.66
CA LEU A 179 -21.09 6.76 -0.74
C LEU A 179 -20.45 7.05 0.62
N ALA A 180 -19.14 7.27 0.61
CA ALA A 180 -18.42 7.77 1.77
C ALA A 180 -18.81 9.22 2.05
N ASP A 181 -18.98 9.57 3.32
CA ASP A 181 -19.32 10.94 3.74
C ASP A 181 -18.06 11.81 3.81
N VAL A 182 -17.44 12.04 2.65
CA VAL A 182 -16.18 12.80 2.46
C VAL A 182 -16.41 14.03 1.59
N ARG A 183 -15.50 15.02 1.67
CA ARG A 183 -15.63 16.31 0.99
C ARG A 183 -15.91 16.18 -0.52
N ILE A 184 -15.16 15.36 -1.24
CA ILE A 184 -15.32 15.16 -2.69
C ILE A 184 -16.71 14.64 -3.08
N ASN A 185 -17.34 13.83 -2.23
CA ASN A 185 -18.70 13.32 -2.46
C ASN A 185 -19.78 14.33 -2.06
N ARG A 186 -19.51 15.16 -1.04
CA ARG A 186 -20.40 16.24 -0.60
C ARG A 186 -20.43 17.40 -1.58
N GLU A 187 -19.29 17.78 -2.15
CA GLU A 187 -19.18 18.90 -3.08
C GLU A 187 -20.03 18.72 -4.34
N LYS A 188 -20.25 17.47 -4.77
CA LYS A 188 -21.22 17.13 -5.84
C LYS A 188 -22.65 17.57 -5.55
N ALA A 189 -23.01 17.80 -4.28
CA ALA A 189 -24.31 18.32 -3.83
C ALA A 189 -24.28 19.79 -3.35
N GLY A 190 -23.12 20.44 -3.37
CA GLY A 190 -22.89 21.82 -2.93
C GLY A 190 -21.93 21.92 -1.73
N LYS A 191 -20.99 22.87 -1.78
CA LYS A 191 -19.94 23.07 -0.76
C LYS A 191 -20.52 23.11 0.66
N GLY A 192 -19.96 22.27 1.56
CA GLY A 192 -20.30 22.25 2.99
C GLY A 192 -21.61 21.53 3.35
N ARG A 193 -22.38 21.01 2.39
CA ARG A 193 -23.62 20.27 2.69
C ARG A 193 -23.32 18.80 3.00
N PRO A 194 -23.95 18.21 4.05
CA PRO A 194 -23.93 16.77 4.27
C PRO A 194 -24.53 16.01 3.10
N LEU A 195 -24.23 14.71 2.96
CA LEU A 195 -24.89 13.84 1.99
C LEU A 195 -26.42 13.84 2.18
N SER A 196 -27.15 14.00 1.08
CA SER A 196 -28.61 13.90 1.05
C SER A 196 -29.10 12.48 1.39
N LYS A 197 -30.38 12.34 1.75
CA LYS A 197 -30.98 11.03 2.05
C LYS A 197 -30.78 10.03 0.91
N LYS A 198 -31.02 10.47 -0.34
CA LYS A 198 -30.83 9.64 -1.55
C LYS A 198 -29.37 9.17 -1.70
N GLN A 199 -28.39 10.03 -1.41
CA GLN A 199 -26.98 9.66 -1.48
C GLN A 199 -26.59 8.67 -0.36
N ARG A 200 -27.13 8.84 0.84
CA ARG A 200 -26.89 7.92 1.98
C ARG A 200 -27.46 6.53 1.74
N GLU A 201 -28.58 6.44 1.02
CA GLU A 201 -29.27 5.20 0.66
C GLU A 201 -28.72 4.57 -0.63
N TRP A 202 -27.97 5.31 -1.45
CA TRP A 202 -27.38 4.79 -2.68
C TRP A 202 -26.44 3.62 -2.41
N ARG A 203 -26.52 2.58 -3.24
CA ARG A 203 -25.70 1.38 -3.18
C ARG A 203 -25.11 1.06 -4.55
N LEU A 204 -23.89 0.53 -4.53
CA LEU A 204 -23.23 -0.09 -5.67
C LEU A 204 -22.86 -1.52 -5.28
N GLU A 205 -23.18 -2.46 -6.15
CA GLU A 205 -22.77 -3.85 -6.02
C GLU A 205 -21.63 -4.12 -7.02
N THR A 206 -20.57 -4.78 -6.56
CA THR A 206 -19.45 -5.22 -7.39
C THR A 206 -19.06 -6.64 -7.03
N ILE A 207 -18.75 -7.48 -8.01
CA ILE A 207 -18.04 -8.74 -7.77
C ILE A 207 -16.56 -8.45 -7.45
N PHE A 208 -15.89 -9.32 -6.71
CA PHE A 208 -14.48 -9.14 -6.35
C PHE A 208 -13.59 -8.98 -7.59
N ASP A 209 -13.86 -9.77 -8.64
CA ASP A 209 -13.06 -9.78 -9.87
C ASP A 209 -13.20 -8.50 -10.71
N SER A 210 -14.24 -7.69 -10.46
CA SER A 210 -14.42 -6.41 -11.16
C SER A 210 -13.67 -5.27 -10.48
N LEU A 211 -13.19 -5.45 -9.24
CA LEU A 211 -12.38 -4.47 -8.53
C LEU A 211 -10.97 -4.46 -9.12
N ARG A 212 -10.55 -3.30 -9.62
CA ARG A 212 -9.20 -3.08 -10.17
C ARG A 212 -8.23 -2.58 -9.12
N LEU A 213 -8.73 -1.71 -8.24
CA LEU A 213 -7.93 -1.11 -7.19
C LEU A 213 -8.84 -0.74 -6.02
N VAL A 214 -8.45 -1.12 -4.80
CA VAL A 214 -9.07 -0.63 -3.57
C VAL A 214 -7.94 -0.13 -2.68
N ARG A 215 -7.97 1.13 -2.27
CA ARG A 215 -6.97 1.71 -1.36
C ARG A 215 -7.63 2.57 -0.29
N LEU A 216 -6.94 2.79 0.82
CA LEU A 216 -7.42 3.74 1.83
C LEU A 216 -7.55 5.13 1.21
N TYR A 217 -8.66 5.79 1.50
CA TYR A 217 -8.84 7.19 1.10
C TYR A 217 -8.40 8.11 2.25
N SER A 218 -7.53 9.06 1.94
CA SER A 218 -7.18 10.18 2.82
C SER A 218 -7.67 11.48 2.21
N GLU A 219 -8.28 12.34 3.04
CA GLU A 219 -8.48 13.74 2.66
C GLU A 219 -7.12 14.43 2.81
N ILE A 220 -6.54 14.88 1.69
CA ILE A 220 -5.38 15.78 1.67
C ILE A 220 -5.88 17.22 1.83
#